data_AF-A0A7K0E538-F1
#
_entry.id   AF-A0A7K0E538-F1
#
_cell.length_a   1.000
_cell.length_b   1.000
_cell.length_c   1.000
_cell.angle_alpha   90.00
_cell.angle_beta   90.00
_cell.angle_gamma   90.00
#
_symmetry.space_group_name_H-M   'P 1'
#
loop_
_entity.id
_entity.type
_entity.pdbx_description
1 polymer ?
#
loop_
_entity_poly.entity_id
_entity_poly.type
_entity_poly.pdbx_seq_one_letter_code
_entity_poly.pdbx_strand_id
1 'polypeptide(L)' 'MPRKFKPGEWVKRKGKITAPKMVVLKYVLKKDPFLGSLINDRYLECVWYENGERQSEVFHQNNLIKMIDVGGLFKT' A
#
# COMPACT_ATOMS: atom_id res chain seq x y z
N MET A 1 -3.05 -14.35 7.85
CA MET A 1 -3.59 -13.96 6.52
C MET A 1 -2.40 -13.83 5.60
N PRO A 2 -2.41 -14.41 4.39
CA PRO A 2 -1.25 -14.35 3.51
C PRO A 2 -0.93 -12.91 3.13
N ARG A 3 0.36 -12.61 2.96
CA ARG A 3 0.84 -11.33 2.46
C ARG A 3 0.40 -11.15 1.01
N LYS A 4 -0.38 -10.10 0.74
CA LYS A 4 -0.91 -9.81 -0.60
C LYS A 4 0.07 -9.07 -1.51
N PHE A 5 1.00 -8.31 -0.94
CA PHE A 5 1.89 -7.44 -1.69
C PHE A 5 3.35 -7.69 -1.30
N LYS A 6 4.27 -7.25 -2.15
CA LYS A 6 5.72 -7.27 -1.89
C LYS A 6 6.27 -5.84 -1.83
N PRO A 7 7.32 -5.60 -1.05
CA PRO A 7 8.09 -4.36 -1.15
C PRO A 7 8.46 -4.03 -2.60
N GLY A 8 8.32 -2.77 -3.00
CA GLY A 8 8.54 -2.29 -4.36
C GLY A 8 7.32 -2.36 -5.28
N GLU A 9 6.22 -2.99 -4.88
CA GLU A 9 5.01 -2.99 -5.69
C GLU A 9 4.28 -1.65 -5.64
N TRP A 10 3.77 -1.23 -6.79
CA TRP A 10 2.89 -0.08 -6.91
C TRP A 10 1.47 -0.43 -6.48
N VAL A 11 0.89 0.39 -5.62
CA VAL A 11 -0.43 0.20 -5.04
C VAL A 11 -1.19 1.52 -4.96
N LYS A 12 -2.51 1.43 -4.85
CA LYS A 12 -3.42 2.55 -4.64
C LYS A 12 -4.44 2.20 -3.57
N ARG A 13 -4.98 3.21 -2.88
CA ARG A 13 -6.09 3.02 -1.94
C ARG A 13 -7.36 2.62 -2.69
N LYS A 14 -7.92 1.46 -2.33
CA LYS A 14 -9.18 0.94 -2.89
C LYS A 14 -10.33 1.91 -2.62
N GLY A 15 -11.18 2.14 -3.63
CA GLY A 15 -12.39 2.95 -3.50
C GLY A 15 -12.19 4.48 -3.52
N LYS A 16 -10.94 4.98 -3.61
CA LYS A 16 -10.67 6.41 -3.79
C LYS A 16 -10.08 6.66 -5.18
N ILE A 17 -10.78 7.40 -6.03
CA ILE A 17 -10.30 7.70 -7.40
C ILE A 17 -9.08 8.63 -7.35
N THR A 18 -9.10 9.63 -6.46
CA THR A 18 -8.05 10.64 -6.28
C THR A 18 -6.88 10.20 -5.40
N ALA A 19 -6.87 8.95 -4.91
CA ALA A 19 -5.76 8.49 -4.10
C ALA A 19 -4.47 8.42 -4.93
N PRO A 20 -3.33 8.91 -4.39
CA PRO A 20 -2.06 8.87 -5.08
C PRO A 20 -1.61 7.43 -5.34
N LYS A 21 -0.78 7.26 -6.38
CA LYS A 21 -0.04 6.02 -6.64
C LYS A 21 1.11 5.94 -5.64
N MET A 22 1.18 4.83 -4.90
CA MET A 22 2.13 4.63 -3.81
C MET A 22 2.99 3.37 -4.05
N VAL A 23 4.18 3.33 -3.48
CA VAL A 23 5.06 2.15 -3.46
C VAL A 23 4.97 1.49 -2.09
N VAL A 24 4.83 0.17 -2.05
CA VAL A 24 4.94 -0.61 -0.81
C VAL A 24 6.39 -0.59 -0.33
N LEU A 25 6.63 -0.07 0.86
CA LEU A 25 7.97 -0.06 1.47
C LEU A 25 8.24 -1.35 2.23
N LYS A 26 7.37 -1.68 3.20
CA LYS A 26 7.52 -2.87 4.06
C LYS A 26 6.21 -3.21 4.78
N TYR A 27 6.12 -4.44 5.26
CA TYR A 27 5.13 -4.80 6.28
C TYR A 27 5.54 -4.19 7.62
N VAL A 28 4.55 -3.72 8.38
CA VAL A 28 4.77 -3.15 9.70
C VAL A 28 4.10 -3.98 10.78
N LEU A 29 4.80 -4.12 11.91
CA LEU A 29 4.28 -4.69 13.12
C LEU A 29 3.32 -3.68 13.76
N LYS A 30 2.05 -4.05 13.89
CA LYS A 30 1.08 -3.29 14.65
C LYS A 30 0.59 -4.15 15.81
N LYS A 31 0.69 -3.61 17.04
CA LYS A 31 0.10 -4.26 18.21
C LYS A 31 -1.42 -4.14 18.11
N ASP A 32 -2.12 -5.25 18.20
CA ASP A 32 -3.57 -5.25 18.25
C ASP A 32 -4.02 -4.62 19.59
N PRO A 33 -4.79 -3.52 19.59
CA PRO A 33 -5.19 -2.86 20.82
C PRO A 33 -6.10 -3.71 21.72
N PHE A 34 -6.79 -4.71 21.14
CA PHE A 34 -7.77 -5.54 21.84
C PHE A 34 -7.17 -6.86 22.30
N LEU A 35 -6.28 -7.47 21.51
CA LEU A 35 -5.73 -8.80 21.75
C LEU A 35 -4.27 -8.79 22.23
N GLY A 36 -3.63 -7.61 22.30
CA GLY A 36 -2.22 -7.46 22.70
C GLY A 36 -1.20 -8.14 21.78
N SER A 37 -1.68 -8.83 20.74
CA SER A 37 -0.90 -9.66 19.82
C SER A 37 -0.25 -8.81 18.74
N LEU A 38 0.99 -9.13 18.37
CA LEU A 38 1.70 -8.48 17.28
C LEU A 38 1.16 -8.96 15.94
N ILE A 39 0.47 -8.09 15.21
CA ILE A 39 0.03 -8.37 13.85
C ILE A 39 1.11 -7.86 12.89
N ASN A 40 1.90 -8.77 12.32
CA ASN A 40 3.00 -8.48 11.40
C ASN A 40 2.60 -8.50 9.91
N ASP A 41 1.53 -9.21 9.54
CA ASP A 41 1.25 -9.55 8.14
C ASP A 41 0.03 -8.84 7.53
N ARG A 42 -0.52 -7.81 8.20
CA ARG A 42 -1.75 -7.13 7.75
C ARG A 42 -1.55 -5.67 7.35
N TYR A 43 -0.55 -5.01 7.90
CA TYR A 43 -0.32 -3.58 7.71
C TYR A 43 0.97 -3.36 6.92
N LEU A 44 0.91 -2.39 6.02
CA LEU A 44 1.96 -2.07 5.06
C LEU A 44 2.25 -0.58 5.18
N GLU A 45 3.51 -0.23 5.32
CA GLU A 45 3.95 1.15 5.08
C GLU A 45 4.06 1.35 3.57
N CYS A 46 3.36 2.36 3.07
CA CYS A 46 3.40 2.78 1.68
C CYS A 46 3.93 4.21 1.60
N VAL A 47 4.71 4.49 0.58
CA VAL A 47 5.33 5.81 0.36
C VAL A 47 4.97 6.35 -1.01
N TRP A 48 4.82 7.65 -1.11
CA TRP A 48 4.65 8.36 -2.37
C TRP A 48 5.34 9.71 -2.29
N TYR A 49 5.44 10.38 -3.43
CA TYR A 49 5.99 11.73 -3.49
C TYR A 49 4.89 12.68 -3.92
N GLU A 50 4.79 13.80 -3.22
CA GLU A 50 3.87 14.89 -3.52
C GLU A 50 4.66 16.19 -3.41
N ASN A 51 4.71 16.98 -4.49
CA ASN A 51 5.48 18.22 -4.57
C ASN A 51 6.98 18.09 -4.20
N GLY A 52 7.58 16.94 -4.52
CA GLY A 52 8.99 16.65 -4.20
C GLY A 52 9.23 16.18 -2.77
N GLU A 53 8.22 16.20 -1.90
CA GLU A 53 8.29 15.69 -0.54
C GLU A 53 7.86 14.23 -0.47
N ARG A 54 8.59 13.44 0.32
CA ARG A 54 8.26 12.03 0.57
C ARG A 54 7.18 11.94 1.63
N GLN A 55 6.03 11.43 1.24
CA GLN A 55 4.94 11.08 2.13
C GLN A 55 4.99 9.58 2.47
N SER A 56 4.50 9.22 3.66
CA SER A 56 4.43 7.83 4.11
C SER A 56 3.19 7.61 4.97
N GLU A 57 2.44 6.54 4.71
CA GLU A 57 1.28 6.16 5.51
C GLU A 57 1.17 4.63 5.62
N VAL A 58 0.60 4.16 6.73
CA VAL A 58 0.38 2.75 7.00
C VAL A 58 -1.05 2.35 6.65
N PHE A 59 -1.19 1.38 5.75
CA PHE A 59 -2.49 0.87 5.31
C PHE A 59 -2.67 -0.60 5.67
N HIS A 60 -3.90 -0.99 5.95
CA HIS A 60 -4.27 -2.40 5.97
C HIS A 60 -4.27 -2.96 4.53
N GLN A 61 -3.71 -4.15 4.30
CA GLN A 61 -3.56 -4.72 2.96
C GLN A 61 -4.87 -4.86 2.18
N ASN A 62 -6.01 -5.04 2.86
CA ASN A 62 -7.32 -5.10 2.17
C ASN A 62 -7.83 -3.74 1.67
N ASN A 63 -7.23 -2.63 2.11
CA ASN A 63 -7.57 -1.28 1.67
C ASN A 63 -6.75 -0.85 0.45
N LEU A 64 -5.88 -1.72 -0.06
CA LEU A 64 -5.02 -1.45 -1.20
C LEU A 64 -5.42 -2.32 -2.39
N ILE A 65 -5.17 -1.80 -3.59
CA ILE A 65 -5.22 -2.54 -4.85
C ILE A 65 -3.87 -2.42 -5.54
N LYS A 66 -3.40 -3.53 -6.13
CA LYS A 66 -2.17 -3.54 -6.93
C LYS A 66 -2.39 -2.70 -8.18
N MET A 67 -1.48 -1.78 -8.46
CA MET A 67 -1.40 -1.12 -9.74
C MET A 67 -0.51 -1.95 -10.66
N ILE A 68 -1.09 -2.39 -11.77
CA ILE A 68 -0.32 -2.92 -12.89
C ILE A 68 0.03 -1.70 -13.71
N ASP A 69 1.31 -1.35 -13.84
CA ASP A 69 1.74 -0.49 -14.95
C ASP A 69 1.56 -1.33 -16.21
N VAL A 70 0.34 -1.26 -16.75
CA VAL A 70 0.10 -1.74 -18.09
C VAL A 70 0.81 -0.73 -18.97
N GLY A 71 2.06 -0.99 -19.33
CA GLY A 71 2.76 -0.33 -20.45
C GLY A 71 2.13 -0.69 -21.79
N GLY A 72 0.82 -0.88 -21.81
CA GLY A 72 0.03 -1.23 -22.98
C GLY A 72 -0.60 0.03 -23.51
N LEU A 73 -0.22 0.36 -24.75
CA LEU A 73 -0.85 1.35 -25.62
C LEU A 73 -2.32 1.55 -25.26
N PHE A 74 -2.65 2.74 -24.75
CA PHE A 74 -3.97 3.30 -25.01
C PHE A 74 -4.10 3.34 -26.53
N LYS A 75 -4.81 2.36 -27.11
CA LYS A 75 -5.36 2.52 -28.45
C LYS A 75 -6.31 3.70 -28.35
N THR A 76 -5.94 4.71 -29.13
CA THR A 76 -6.67 5.94 -29.39
C THR A 76 -8.06 5.63 -29.93
#